data_AF-A0A3D8VA01-F1
#
_entry.id   AF-A0A3D8VA01-F1
#
_cell.length_a   1.000
_cell.length_b   1.000
_cell.length_c   1.000
_cell.angle_alpha   90.00
_cell.angle_beta   90.00
_cell.angle_gamma   90.00
#
_symmetry.space_group_name_H-M   'P 1'
#
loop_
_entity.id
_entity.type
_entity.pdbx_description
1 polymer ?
#
loop_
_entity_poly.entity_id
_entity_poly.type
_entity_poly.pdbx_seq_one_letter_code
_entity_poly.pdbx_strand_id
1 'polypeptide(L)'
;MNPPWPPRGLYAITPDETDTDRLLARVEVILAAGATWLQYRNKAADGALRATQARELLALCRRHGVPLLVNDDWRLAAAIGADGAHLGEDDGELAAARAALGEAAIIGASCYDDPELARLAAASGASYIAFGAFFTSPTKPNARRATPELLRDSAPLGLPRVAIGGITPDNARPLVEAGADLLAVISGVFDATDPAAAARAYLDCFDARPAHSPSTTDISTP
;
A
#
# COMPACT_ATOMS: atom_id res chain seq x y z
N MET A 1 -6.42 17.71 7.64
CA MET A 1 -5.55 18.12 6.52
C MET A 1 -5.64 17.03 5.48
N ASN A 2 -5.87 17.36 4.21
CA ASN A 2 -5.88 16.35 3.15
C ASN A 2 -4.43 15.91 2.89
N PRO A 3 -4.15 14.61 2.78
CA PRO A 3 -2.80 14.13 2.48
C PRO A 3 -2.34 14.66 1.11
N PRO A 4 -1.02 14.86 0.91
CA PRO A 4 -0.49 15.29 -0.37
C PRO A 4 -0.88 14.31 -1.48
N TRP A 5 -1.32 14.84 -2.62
CA TRP A 5 -1.64 14.08 -3.82
C TRP A 5 -0.73 14.54 -4.98
N PRO A 6 -0.08 13.62 -5.73
CA PRO A 6 -0.16 12.16 -5.59
C PRO A 6 0.48 11.66 -4.28
N PRO A 7 -0.03 10.55 -3.70
CA PRO A 7 0.49 9.98 -2.47
C PRO A 7 1.90 9.44 -2.73
N ARG A 8 2.80 9.57 -1.75
CA ARG A 8 4.15 8.98 -1.86
C ARG A 8 4.60 8.40 -0.52
N GLY A 9 5.11 7.17 -0.52
CA GLY A 9 5.63 6.53 0.69
C GLY A 9 5.10 5.13 1.00
N LEU A 10 4.96 4.83 2.29
CA LEU A 10 4.57 3.51 2.79
C LEU A 10 3.06 3.34 2.80
N TYR A 11 2.57 2.29 2.14
CA TYR A 11 1.19 1.83 2.24
C TYR A 11 1.15 0.56 3.12
N ALA A 12 0.82 0.72 4.40
CA ALA A 12 0.76 -0.39 5.33
C ALA A 12 -0.56 -1.16 5.17
N ILE A 13 -0.51 -2.48 5.17
CA ILE A 13 -1.69 -3.36 5.14
C ILE A 13 -1.66 -4.21 6.40
N THR A 14 -2.75 -4.23 7.17
CA THR A 14 -2.79 -4.97 8.44
C THR A 14 -2.60 -6.47 8.22
N PRO A 15 -1.93 -7.18 9.15
CA PRO A 15 -1.95 -8.63 9.18
C PRO A 15 -3.33 -9.13 9.64
N ASP A 16 -3.59 -10.43 9.43
CA ASP A 16 -4.73 -11.09 10.06
C ASP A 16 -4.48 -11.15 11.58
N GLU A 17 -5.31 -10.47 12.36
CA GLU A 17 -5.16 -10.33 13.81
C GLU A 17 -6.55 -10.31 14.47
N THR A 18 -6.85 -11.27 15.33
CA THR A 18 -8.17 -11.39 15.97
C THR A 18 -8.28 -10.56 17.25
N ASP A 19 -7.15 -10.18 17.86
CA ASP A 19 -7.12 -9.30 19.02
C ASP A 19 -7.11 -7.83 18.58
N THR A 20 -8.22 -7.13 18.82
CA THR A 20 -8.40 -5.72 18.45
C THR A 20 -7.39 -4.80 19.14
N ASP A 21 -7.12 -4.98 20.43
CA ASP A 21 -6.23 -4.10 21.18
C ASP A 21 -4.79 -4.28 20.69
N ARG A 22 -4.39 -5.53 20.44
CA ARG A 22 -3.09 -5.85 19.84
C ARG A 22 -2.96 -5.27 18.42
N LEU A 23 -4.01 -5.37 17.60
CA LEU A 23 -4.03 -4.77 16.26
C LEU A 23 -3.83 -3.26 16.31
N LEU A 24 -4.58 -2.57 17.16
CA LEU A 24 -4.50 -1.11 17.32
C LEU A 24 -3.11 -0.68 17.81
N ALA A 25 -2.55 -1.38 18.80
CA ALA A 25 -1.21 -1.09 19.33
C ALA A 25 -0.14 -1.25 18.24
N ARG A 26 -0.22 -2.30 17.41
CA ARG A 26 0.72 -2.51 16.30
C ARG A 26 0.57 -1.42 15.25
N VAL A 27 -0.65 -1.05 14.87
CA VAL A 27 -0.92 -0.02 13.86
C VAL A 27 -0.47 1.36 14.32
N GLU A 28 -0.71 1.75 15.59
CA GLU A 28 -0.28 3.03 16.15
C GLU A 28 1.23 3.26 15.98
N VAL A 29 2.05 2.22 16.19
CA VAL A 29 3.51 2.29 15.97
C VAL A 29 3.85 2.64 14.51
N ILE A 30 3.12 2.05 13.55
CA ILE A 30 3.37 2.26 12.11
C ILE A 30 2.89 3.64 11.65
N LEU A 31 1.73 4.09 12.15
CA LEU A 31 1.22 5.43 11.87
C LEU A 31 2.15 6.51 12.43
N ALA A 32 2.59 6.36 13.68
CA ALA A 32 3.54 7.27 14.32
C ALA A 32 4.92 7.29 13.62
N ALA A 33 5.28 6.21 12.91
CA ALA A 33 6.49 6.15 12.10
C ALA A 33 6.36 6.83 10.72
N GLY A 34 5.17 7.29 10.34
CA GLY A 34 4.94 8.07 9.12
C GLY A 34 4.36 7.27 7.95
N ALA A 35 3.63 6.17 8.20
CA ALA A 35 2.89 5.49 7.13
C ALA A 35 1.98 6.46 6.37
N THR A 36 2.06 6.42 5.04
CA THR A 36 1.30 7.31 4.17
C THR A 36 -0.16 6.90 4.15
N TRP A 37 -0.45 5.62 3.95
CA TRP A 37 -1.79 5.03 3.93
C TRP A 37 -1.86 3.77 4.81
N LEU A 38 -3.06 3.46 5.32
CA LEU A 38 -3.35 2.18 5.97
C LEU A 38 -4.50 1.45 5.25
N GLN A 39 -4.33 0.15 5.00
CA GLN A 39 -5.41 -0.74 4.57
C GLN A 39 -5.77 -1.69 5.70
N TYR A 40 -7.06 -1.73 6.07
CA TYR A 40 -7.58 -2.78 6.92
C TYR A 40 -7.86 -4.03 6.08
N ARG A 41 -7.10 -5.08 6.32
CA ARG A 41 -7.27 -6.43 5.78
C ARG A 41 -7.19 -7.44 6.91
N ASN A 42 -8.28 -8.19 7.11
CA ASN A 42 -8.31 -9.31 8.04
C ASN A 42 -9.23 -10.40 7.49
N LYS A 43 -8.65 -11.50 7.03
CA LYS A 43 -9.37 -12.66 6.48
C LYS A 43 -9.77 -13.67 7.56
N ALA A 44 -9.24 -13.55 8.77
CA ALA A 44 -9.57 -14.41 9.90
C ALA A 44 -10.76 -13.89 10.75
N ALA A 45 -11.04 -12.58 10.67
CA ALA A 45 -12.13 -11.95 11.40
C ALA A 45 -13.50 -12.17 10.73
N ASP A 46 -14.53 -12.42 11.54
CA ASP A 46 -15.92 -12.41 11.09
C ASP A 46 -16.44 -10.99 10.81
N GLY A 47 -17.66 -10.87 10.29
CA GLY A 47 -18.24 -9.58 9.94
C GLY A 47 -18.37 -8.60 11.11
N ALA A 48 -18.67 -9.10 12.33
CA ALA A 48 -18.84 -8.27 13.50
C ALA A 48 -17.49 -7.71 13.99
N LEU A 49 -16.49 -8.59 14.09
CA LEU A 49 -15.13 -8.21 14.45
C LEU A 49 -14.52 -7.27 13.41
N ARG A 50 -14.75 -7.54 12.11
CA ARG A 50 -14.31 -6.65 11.02
C ARG A 50 -14.87 -5.24 11.16
N ALA A 51 -16.16 -5.13 11.45
CA ALA A 51 -16.78 -3.83 11.64
C ALA A 51 -16.26 -3.10 12.88
N THR A 52 -16.01 -3.81 13.98
CA THR A 52 -15.42 -3.23 15.20
C THR A 52 -14.01 -2.73 14.94
N GLN A 53 -13.12 -3.61 14.43
CA GLN A 53 -11.73 -3.26 14.15
C GLN A 53 -11.61 -2.10 13.14
N ALA A 54 -12.40 -2.12 12.06
CA ALA A 54 -12.34 -1.06 11.06
C ALA A 54 -12.74 0.31 11.62
N ARG A 55 -13.73 0.39 12.53
CA ARG A 55 -14.12 1.66 13.17
C ARG A 55 -13.05 2.19 14.12
N GLU A 56 -12.47 1.31 14.94
CA GLU A 56 -11.39 1.68 15.85
C GLU A 56 -10.14 2.14 15.10
N LEU A 57 -9.79 1.41 14.02
CA LEU A 57 -8.70 1.80 13.12
C LEU A 57 -8.99 3.12 12.41
N LEU A 58 -10.23 3.39 12.02
CA LEU A 58 -10.60 4.66 11.39
C LEU A 58 -10.36 5.82 12.35
N ALA A 59 -10.82 5.69 13.60
CA ALA A 59 -10.59 6.71 14.63
C ALA A 59 -9.10 6.93 14.88
N LEU A 60 -8.32 5.84 14.93
CA LEU A 60 -6.86 5.88 15.05
C LEU A 60 -6.20 6.61 13.87
N CYS A 61 -6.49 6.20 12.64
CA CYS A 61 -6.01 6.83 11.41
C CYS A 61 -6.30 8.33 11.35
N ARG A 62 -7.50 8.76 11.77
CA ARG A 62 -7.87 10.19 11.84
C ARG A 62 -6.99 10.99 12.79
N ARG A 63 -6.58 10.44 13.94
CA ARG A 63 -5.67 11.12 14.87
C ARG A 63 -4.28 11.37 14.27
N HIS A 64 -3.84 10.49 13.38
CA HIS A 64 -2.56 10.59 12.68
C HIS A 64 -2.64 11.30 11.33
N GLY A 65 -3.85 11.65 10.86
CA GLY A 65 -4.03 12.26 9.54
C GLY A 65 -3.74 11.31 8.37
N VAL A 66 -3.81 10.00 8.61
CA VAL A 66 -3.57 8.94 7.62
C VAL A 66 -4.92 8.41 7.14
N PRO A 67 -5.17 8.27 5.83
CA PRO A 67 -6.43 7.70 5.35
C PRO A 67 -6.49 6.19 5.59
N LEU A 68 -7.70 5.70 5.90
CA LEU A 68 -8.00 4.28 6.05
C LEU A 68 -8.75 3.75 4.83
N LEU A 69 -8.22 2.69 4.21
CA LEU A 69 -8.88 1.93 3.14
C LEU A 69 -9.35 0.57 3.66
N VAL A 70 -10.56 0.15 3.31
CA VAL A 70 -11.06 -1.20 3.65
C VAL A 70 -10.78 -2.15 2.48
N ASN A 71 -10.17 -3.30 2.78
CA ASN A 71 -9.92 -4.34 1.79
C ASN A 71 -11.23 -5.06 1.40
N ASP A 72 -11.46 -5.19 0.09
CA ASP A 72 -12.54 -5.88 -0.65
C ASP A 72 -13.96 -5.35 -0.40
N ASP A 73 -14.24 -4.85 0.80
CA ASP A 73 -15.59 -4.58 1.26
C ASP A 73 -15.89 -3.08 1.26
N TRP A 74 -16.15 -2.54 0.06
CA TRP A 74 -16.53 -1.13 -0.10
C TRP A 74 -17.84 -0.79 0.63
N ARG A 75 -18.71 -1.78 0.89
CA ARG A 75 -19.95 -1.58 1.67
C ARG A 75 -19.62 -1.32 3.13
N LEU A 76 -18.67 -2.06 3.70
CA LEU A 76 -18.15 -1.77 5.04
C LEU A 76 -17.47 -0.40 5.08
N ALA A 77 -16.66 -0.03 4.07
CA ALA A 77 -16.08 1.30 3.97
C ALA A 77 -17.16 2.40 4.02
N ALA A 78 -18.23 2.24 3.23
CA ALA A 78 -19.35 3.18 3.20
C ALA A 78 -20.08 3.24 4.54
N ALA A 79 -20.34 2.07 5.16
CA ALA A 79 -21.07 1.97 6.42
C ALA A 79 -20.35 2.64 7.60
N ILE A 80 -19.02 2.70 7.57
CA ILE A 80 -18.22 3.32 8.64
C ILE A 80 -17.70 4.73 8.30
N GLY A 81 -17.87 5.19 7.05
CA GLY A 81 -17.30 6.45 6.58
C GLY A 81 -15.78 6.43 6.45
N ALA A 82 -15.22 5.31 5.99
CA ALA A 82 -13.79 5.20 5.69
C ALA A 82 -13.40 6.07 4.48
N ASP A 83 -12.11 6.35 4.33
CA ASP A 83 -11.59 7.18 3.22
C ASP A 83 -11.69 6.48 1.86
N GLY A 84 -11.85 5.16 1.86
CA GLY A 84 -12.08 4.41 0.64
C GLY A 84 -11.93 2.91 0.79
N ALA A 85 -11.70 2.23 -0.32
CA ALA A 85 -11.60 0.78 -0.39
C ALA A 85 -10.58 0.34 -1.45
N HIS A 86 -10.06 -0.88 -1.28
CA HIS A 86 -9.23 -1.54 -2.29
C HIS A 86 -9.95 -2.81 -2.76
N LEU A 87 -10.13 -2.98 -4.07
CA LEU A 87 -10.87 -4.09 -4.66
C LEU A 87 -9.96 -4.97 -5.54
N GLY A 88 -10.10 -6.28 -5.37
CA GLY A 88 -9.67 -7.29 -6.33
C GLY A 88 -10.70 -7.55 -7.42
N GLU A 89 -10.37 -8.52 -8.29
CA GLU A 89 -11.21 -8.89 -9.45
C GLU A 89 -12.61 -9.36 -9.06
N ASP A 90 -12.74 -10.06 -7.93
CA ASP A 90 -14.00 -10.68 -7.48
C ASP A 90 -14.77 -9.86 -6.44
N ASP A 91 -14.31 -8.66 -6.07
CA ASP A 91 -14.83 -7.89 -4.93
C ASP A 91 -15.93 -6.89 -5.30
N GLY A 92 -16.36 -6.92 -6.56
CA GLY A 92 -17.43 -6.11 -7.13
C GLY A 92 -16.94 -4.94 -7.99
N GLU A 93 -17.91 -4.21 -8.55
CA GLU A 93 -17.65 -3.18 -9.56
C GLU A 93 -17.11 -1.87 -8.96
N LEU A 94 -15.98 -1.38 -9.50
CA LEU A 94 -15.39 -0.08 -9.13
C LEU A 94 -16.39 1.08 -9.25
N ALA A 95 -17.22 1.07 -10.30
CA ALA A 95 -18.24 2.08 -10.52
C ALA A 95 -19.31 2.09 -9.41
N ALA A 96 -19.69 0.91 -8.91
CA ALA A 96 -20.63 0.81 -7.79
C ALA A 96 -20.01 1.31 -6.49
N ALA A 97 -18.74 0.99 -6.23
CA ALA A 97 -18.00 1.53 -5.09
C ALA A 97 -17.88 3.05 -5.16
N ARG A 98 -17.59 3.63 -6.34
CA ARG A 98 -17.54 5.08 -6.57
C ARG A 98 -18.88 5.74 -6.29
N ALA A 99 -19.97 5.18 -6.80
CA ALA A 99 -21.32 5.70 -6.58
C ALA A 99 -21.72 5.68 -5.09
N ALA A 100 -21.29 4.66 -4.33
CA ALA A 100 -21.62 4.53 -2.92
C ALA A 100 -20.73 5.37 -1.98
N LEU A 101 -19.43 5.47 -2.27
CA LEU A 101 -18.45 6.16 -1.42
C LEU A 101 -18.28 7.65 -1.78
N GLY A 102 -18.66 8.02 -3.00
CA GLY A 102 -18.59 9.39 -3.50
C GLY A 102 -17.28 9.70 -4.25
N GLU A 103 -17.26 10.86 -4.90
CA GLU A 103 -16.17 11.29 -5.79
C GLU A 103 -14.82 11.49 -5.07
N ALA A 104 -14.85 11.86 -3.79
CA ALA A 104 -13.65 12.08 -3.00
C ALA A 104 -13.00 10.80 -2.45
N ALA A 105 -13.68 9.64 -2.55
CA ALA A 105 -13.19 8.40 -1.98
C ALA A 105 -11.95 7.87 -2.73
N ILE A 106 -11.02 7.26 -1.99
CA ILE A 106 -9.83 6.63 -2.56
C ILE A 106 -10.17 5.18 -2.92
N ILE A 107 -10.37 4.89 -4.21
CA ILE A 107 -10.74 3.55 -4.67
C ILE A 107 -9.56 2.92 -5.41
N GLY A 108 -9.02 1.85 -4.86
CA GLY A 108 -7.92 1.09 -5.45
C GLY A 108 -8.37 -0.14 -6.21
N ALA A 109 -7.63 -0.49 -7.26
CA ALA A 109 -7.84 -1.73 -8.01
C ALA A 109 -6.56 -2.57 -8.04
N SER A 110 -6.67 -3.86 -7.69
CA SER A 110 -5.63 -4.84 -7.98
C SER A 110 -5.61 -5.15 -9.48
N CYS A 111 -4.47 -4.89 -10.12
CA CYS A 111 -4.23 -5.16 -11.54
C CYS A 111 -3.24 -6.33 -11.75
N TYR A 112 -2.71 -6.89 -10.66
CA TYR A 112 -1.77 -8.02 -10.68
C TYR A 112 -0.56 -7.76 -11.59
N ASP A 113 -0.37 -8.54 -12.65
CA ASP A 113 0.64 -8.34 -13.69
C ASP A 113 0.01 -7.97 -15.06
N ASP A 114 -1.23 -7.48 -15.05
CA ASP A 114 -2.02 -7.25 -16.27
C ASP A 114 -2.22 -5.74 -16.56
N PRO A 115 -1.63 -5.22 -17.66
CA PRO A 115 -1.78 -3.82 -18.05
C PRO A 115 -3.18 -3.49 -18.59
N GLU A 116 -3.92 -4.45 -19.15
CA GLU A 116 -5.29 -4.22 -19.62
C GLU A 116 -6.24 -4.06 -18.44
N LEU A 117 -6.07 -4.83 -17.35
CA LEU A 117 -6.81 -4.59 -16.11
C LEU A 117 -6.56 -3.19 -15.57
N ALA A 118 -5.33 -2.68 -15.64
CA ALA A 118 -5.04 -1.31 -15.24
C ALA A 118 -5.74 -0.25 -16.11
N ARG A 119 -5.78 -0.45 -17.44
CA ARG A 119 -6.54 0.42 -18.35
C ARG A 119 -8.04 0.40 -18.04
N LEU A 120 -8.61 -0.77 -17.80
CA LEU A 120 -10.03 -0.93 -17.46
C LEU A 120 -10.32 -0.27 -16.11
N ALA A 121 -9.52 -0.51 -15.08
CA ALA A 121 -9.68 0.11 -13.77
C ALA A 121 -9.63 1.64 -13.83
N ALA A 122 -8.71 2.21 -14.62
CA ALA A 122 -8.64 3.65 -14.83
C ALA A 122 -9.91 4.19 -15.51
N ALA A 123 -10.39 3.52 -16.56
CA ALA A 123 -11.64 3.89 -17.24
C ALA A 123 -12.88 3.75 -16.33
N SER A 124 -12.85 2.83 -15.37
CA SER A 124 -13.91 2.58 -14.39
C SER A 124 -13.84 3.49 -13.15
N GLY A 125 -12.92 4.47 -13.11
CA GLY A 125 -12.87 5.49 -12.05
C GLY A 125 -12.04 5.11 -10.82
N ALA A 126 -11.08 4.18 -10.96
CA ALA A 126 -10.09 3.92 -9.92
C ALA A 126 -9.27 5.19 -9.61
N SER A 127 -9.00 5.41 -8.32
CA SER A 127 -8.12 6.48 -7.82
C SER A 127 -6.65 6.09 -7.89
N TYR A 128 -6.33 4.79 -7.89
CA TYR A 128 -4.97 4.25 -8.06
C TYR A 128 -5.03 2.80 -8.54
N ILE A 129 -3.90 2.32 -9.07
CA ILE A 129 -3.73 0.94 -9.54
C ILE A 129 -2.61 0.24 -8.77
N ALA A 130 -2.78 -1.04 -8.46
CA ALA A 130 -1.79 -1.84 -7.76
C ALA A 130 -1.31 -3.02 -8.61
N PHE A 131 0.01 -3.13 -8.79
CA PHE A 131 0.63 -4.26 -9.47
C PHE A 131 1.37 -5.15 -8.48
N GLY A 132 1.39 -6.45 -8.74
CA GLY A 132 2.09 -7.44 -7.93
C GLY A 132 1.77 -8.89 -8.32
N ALA A 133 2.51 -9.87 -7.80
CA ALA A 133 3.63 -9.69 -6.87
C ALA A 133 4.94 -9.37 -7.61
N PHE A 134 5.72 -8.41 -7.12
CA PHE A 134 7.04 -8.08 -7.71
C PHE A 134 8.15 -9.05 -7.29
N PHE A 135 8.10 -9.52 -6.05
CA PHE A 135 9.06 -10.47 -5.49
C PHE A 135 8.34 -11.67 -4.87
N THR A 136 9.04 -12.79 -4.81
CA THR A 136 8.52 -14.02 -4.21
C THR A 136 8.27 -13.81 -2.72
N SER A 137 7.04 -14.08 -2.29
CA SER A 137 6.71 -14.25 -0.88
C SER A 137 6.85 -15.74 -0.50
N PRO A 138 7.35 -16.07 0.70
CA PRO A 138 7.42 -17.46 1.19
C PRO A 138 6.08 -18.22 1.14
N THR A 139 4.96 -17.52 1.08
CA THR A 139 3.60 -18.09 1.14
C THR A 139 2.96 -18.42 -0.21
N LYS A 140 3.49 -17.96 -1.37
CA LYS A 140 2.90 -18.23 -2.70
C LYS A 140 3.96 -18.26 -3.84
N PRO A 141 4.62 -19.41 -4.09
CA PRO A 141 5.72 -19.50 -5.07
C PRO A 141 5.29 -19.42 -6.55
N ASN A 142 4.02 -19.66 -6.89
CA ASN A 142 3.50 -19.68 -8.27
C ASN A 142 2.68 -18.44 -8.64
N ALA A 143 2.84 -17.33 -7.92
CA ALA A 143 2.08 -16.11 -8.20
C ALA A 143 2.49 -15.48 -9.54
N ARG A 144 1.49 -14.93 -10.24
CA ARG A 144 1.66 -13.93 -11.32
C ARG A 144 2.70 -12.89 -10.89
N ARG A 145 3.62 -12.54 -11.79
CA ARG A 145 4.82 -11.75 -11.46
C ARG A 145 4.84 -10.46 -12.27
N ALA A 146 4.61 -9.36 -11.56
CA ALA A 146 4.78 -8.04 -12.13
C ALA A 146 6.27 -7.72 -12.33
N THR A 147 6.59 -6.98 -13.39
CA THR A 147 7.93 -6.45 -13.62
C THR A 147 7.93 -4.93 -13.46
N PRO A 148 9.06 -4.29 -13.12
CA PRO A 148 9.14 -2.84 -13.01
C PRO A 148 8.68 -2.10 -14.29
N GLU A 149 8.79 -2.72 -15.46
CA GLU A 149 8.30 -2.17 -16.72
C GLU A 149 6.80 -1.89 -16.70
N LEU A 150 5.97 -2.71 -16.03
CA LEU A 150 4.54 -2.44 -15.88
C LEU A 150 4.25 -1.10 -15.18
N LEU A 151 5.09 -0.72 -14.21
CA LEU A 151 4.96 0.59 -13.55
C LEU A 151 5.30 1.74 -14.51
N ARG A 152 6.30 1.55 -15.38
CA ARG A 152 6.68 2.56 -16.38
C ARG A 152 5.60 2.70 -17.46
N ASP A 153 5.13 1.58 -17.99
CA ASP A 153 4.18 1.52 -19.10
C ASP A 153 2.78 2.01 -18.69
N SER A 154 2.45 1.95 -17.39
CA SER A 154 1.20 2.49 -16.84
C SER A 154 1.23 3.98 -16.53
N ALA A 155 2.39 4.66 -16.64
CA ALA A 155 2.50 6.10 -16.37
C ALA A 155 1.50 6.98 -17.16
N PRO A 156 1.19 6.70 -18.45
CA PRO A 156 0.21 7.49 -19.21
C PRO A 156 -1.22 7.42 -18.67
N LEU A 157 -1.55 6.48 -17.78
CA LEU A 157 -2.85 6.42 -17.11
C LEU A 157 -3.06 7.58 -16.13
N GLY A 158 -1.99 8.26 -15.71
CA GLY A 158 -2.07 9.43 -14.83
C GLY A 158 -2.54 9.12 -13.40
N LEU A 159 -2.61 7.84 -13.02
CA LEU A 159 -2.98 7.38 -11.69
C LEU A 159 -1.75 7.06 -10.85
N PRO A 160 -1.79 7.26 -9.52
CA PRO A 160 -0.80 6.71 -8.61
C PRO A 160 -0.65 5.19 -8.79
N ARG A 161 0.58 4.72 -8.74
CA ARG A 161 0.93 3.30 -8.92
C ARG A 161 1.44 2.72 -7.61
N VAL A 162 0.81 1.64 -7.17
CA VAL A 162 1.19 0.89 -5.97
C VAL A 162 1.92 -0.37 -6.38
N ALA A 163 3.07 -0.63 -5.77
CA ALA A 163 3.76 -1.89 -5.89
C ALA A 163 3.52 -2.76 -4.66
N ILE A 164 3.17 -4.04 -4.85
CA ILE A 164 2.95 -5.00 -3.76
C ILE A 164 3.64 -6.34 -4.03
N GLY A 165 3.99 -7.05 -2.96
CA GLY A 165 4.39 -8.47 -3.00
C GLY A 165 5.89 -8.68 -2.85
N GLY A 166 6.30 -9.20 -1.68
CA GLY A 166 7.69 -9.57 -1.37
C GLY A 166 8.68 -8.39 -1.29
N ILE A 167 8.17 -7.17 -1.17
CA ILE A 167 8.99 -5.95 -1.14
C ILE A 167 9.66 -5.84 0.23
N THR A 168 10.93 -5.50 0.22
CA THR A 168 11.77 -5.14 1.37
C THR A 168 12.50 -3.82 1.07
N PRO A 169 13.05 -3.11 2.07
CA PRO A 169 13.83 -1.90 1.81
C PRO A 169 15.02 -2.15 0.85
N ASP A 170 15.63 -3.33 0.92
CA ASP A 170 16.77 -3.71 0.08
C ASP A 170 16.40 -3.90 -1.40
N ASN A 171 15.13 -4.21 -1.71
CA ASN A 171 14.68 -4.48 -3.09
C ASN A 171 13.64 -3.46 -3.60
N ALA A 172 13.27 -2.46 -2.79
CA ALA A 172 12.24 -1.48 -3.12
C ALA A 172 12.69 -0.41 -4.12
N ARG A 173 13.98 -0.03 -4.11
CA ARG A 173 14.50 1.09 -4.90
C ARG A 173 14.19 0.98 -6.41
N PRO A 174 14.39 -0.17 -7.09
CA PRO A 174 14.07 -0.29 -8.51
C PRO A 174 12.58 -0.08 -8.83
N LEU A 175 11.68 -0.37 -7.88
CA LEU A 175 10.24 -0.15 -8.07
C LEU A 175 9.89 1.34 -7.97
N VAL A 176 10.49 2.04 -7.00
CA VAL A 176 10.34 3.50 -6.86
C VAL A 176 10.89 4.23 -8.09
N GLU A 177 12.06 3.81 -8.59
CA GLU A 177 12.66 4.34 -9.82
C GLU A 177 11.83 4.04 -11.06
N ALA A 178 11.13 2.91 -11.09
CA ALA A 178 10.18 2.57 -12.14
C ALA A 178 8.85 3.34 -12.05
N GLY A 179 8.65 4.13 -10.98
CA GLY A 179 7.48 5.00 -10.83
C GLY A 179 6.46 4.52 -9.81
N ALA A 180 6.78 3.55 -8.94
CA ALA A 180 5.92 3.28 -7.80
C ALA A 180 5.81 4.55 -6.93
N ASP A 181 4.57 4.95 -6.66
CA ASP A 181 4.23 6.05 -5.79
C ASP A 181 4.08 5.55 -4.35
N LEU A 182 3.56 4.33 -4.16
CA LEU A 182 3.47 3.68 -2.86
C LEU A 182 4.04 2.26 -2.89
N LEU A 183 4.66 1.87 -1.78
CA LEU A 183 5.07 0.49 -1.52
C LEU A 183 4.08 -0.12 -0.53
N ALA A 184 3.33 -1.13 -0.97
CA ALA A 184 2.35 -1.83 -0.15
C ALA A 184 2.98 -3.03 0.57
N VAL A 185 2.92 -3.03 1.91
CA VAL A 185 3.65 -3.98 2.76
C VAL A 185 2.79 -4.47 3.93
N ILE A 186 2.89 -5.77 4.24
CA ILE A 186 2.27 -6.40 5.42
C ILE A 186 3.37 -6.82 6.41
N SER A 187 3.86 -8.06 6.30
CA SER A 187 4.79 -8.67 7.26
C SER A 187 6.14 -7.96 7.33
N GLY A 188 6.60 -7.37 6.21
CA GLY A 188 7.85 -6.62 6.16
C GLY A 188 7.90 -5.41 7.10
N VAL A 189 6.77 -4.98 7.65
CA VAL A 189 6.68 -3.95 8.70
C VAL A 189 6.16 -4.55 10.00
N PHE A 190 5.04 -5.27 9.96
CA PHE A 190 4.35 -5.73 11.18
C PHE A 190 5.08 -6.85 11.93
N ASP A 191 5.90 -7.65 11.25
CA ASP A 191 6.63 -8.78 11.84
C ASP A 191 8.13 -8.48 12.01
N ALA A 192 8.55 -7.23 11.75
CA ALA A 192 9.91 -6.78 12.00
C ALA A 192 10.19 -6.69 13.51
N THR A 193 11.44 -6.92 13.90
CA THR A 193 11.90 -6.77 15.30
C THR A 193 11.67 -5.34 15.82
N ASP A 194 11.87 -4.34 14.96
CA ASP A 194 11.52 -2.94 15.21
C ASP A 194 10.60 -2.44 14.08
N PRO A 195 9.27 -2.49 14.27
CA PRO A 195 8.31 -2.07 13.25
C PRO A 195 8.41 -0.60 12.86
N ALA A 196 8.81 0.28 13.79
CA ALA A 196 8.96 1.71 13.49
C ALA A 196 10.21 1.97 12.63
N ALA A 197 11.34 1.31 12.94
CA ALA A 197 12.52 1.37 12.10
C ALA A 197 12.27 0.78 10.71
N ALA A 198 11.55 -0.35 10.62
CA ALA A 198 11.18 -0.95 9.34
C ALA A 198 10.32 0.00 8.50
N ALA A 199 9.31 0.63 9.09
CA ALA A 199 8.47 1.61 8.40
C ALA A 199 9.29 2.77 7.82
N ARG A 200 10.22 3.34 8.62
CA ARG A 200 11.13 4.41 8.16
C ARG A 200 12.04 3.95 7.02
N ALA A 201 12.55 2.73 7.06
CA ALA A 201 13.39 2.20 5.98
C ALA A 201 12.65 2.13 4.62
N TYR A 202 11.34 1.85 4.61
CA TYR A 202 10.54 1.95 3.38
C TYR A 202 10.33 3.40 2.93
N LEU A 203 10.16 4.34 3.86
CA LEU A 203 10.03 5.77 3.54
C LEU A 203 11.34 6.30 2.92
N ASP A 204 12.50 5.91 3.46
CA ASP A 204 13.83 6.29 2.95
C ASP A 204 14.08 5.77 1.51
N CYS A 205 13.28 4.81 1.03
CA CYS A 205 13.32 4.35 -0.36
C CYS A 205 12.78 5.40 -1.36
N PHE A 206 12.04 6.39 -0.87
CA PHE A 206 11.48 7.48 -1.68
C PHE A 206 12.35 8.73 -1.69
N ASP A 207 13.26 8.86 -0.73
CA ASP A 207 14.20 9.97 -0.67
C ASP A 207 15.26 9.83 -1.75
N ALA A 208 15.44 10.92 -2.51
CA ALA A 208 16.52 11.04 -3.47
C ALA A 208 17.83 11.22 -2.71
N ARG A 209 18.55 10.12 -2.45
CA ARG A 209 19.96 10.21 -2.11
C ARG A 209 20.78 9.46 -3.15
N PRO A 210 21.63 10.13 -3.95
CA PRO A 210 22.60 9.42 -4.75
C PRO A 210 23.49 8.63 -3.81
N ALA A 211 23.70 7.35 -4.11
CA ALA A 211 24.76 6.57 -3.47
C ALA A 211 26.08 7.31 -3.71
N HIS A 212 26.69 7.79 -2.63
CA HIS A 212 28.06 8.28 -2.68
C HIS A 212 28.93 7.09 -3.08
N SER A 213 29.50 7.12 -4.29
CA SER A 213 30.57 6.19 -4.64
C SER A 213 31.73 6.42 -3.67
N PRO A 214 32.25 5.41 -2.97
CA PRO A 214 33.53 5.56 -2.31
C PRO A 214 34.57 5.66 -3.43
N SER A 215 35.11 6.86 -3.65
CA SER A 215 36.33 7.03 -4.42
C SER A 215 37.45 6.31 -3.67
N THR A 216 37.81 5.14 -4.19
CA THR A 216 38.95 4.34 -3.76
C THR A 216 40.23 5.18 -3.82
N THR A 217 40.88 5.24 -2.66
CA THR A 217 42.30 5.41 -2.37
C THR A 217 43.27 5.77 -3.51
N ASP A 218 43.94 6.89 -3.30
CA ASP A 218 45.39 7.15 -3.43
C ASP A 218 46.28 5.93 -3.75
N ILE A 219 47.27 6.14 -4.64
CA ILE A 219 48.66 5.66 -4.58
C ILE A 219 49.39 6.16 -5.85
N SER A 220 50.36 7.07 -5.67
CA SER A 220 51.80 6.86 -5.95
C SER A 220 52.54 8.16 -6.31
N THR A 221 53.27 8.67 -5.33
CA THR A 221 54.57 9.34 -5.51
C THR A 221 55.60 8.34 -6.08
N PRO A 222 56.69 8.80 -6.71
CA PRO A 222 57.77 9.54 -6.03
C PRO A 222 58.07 10.94 -6.58
#